data_AF-A0A5S3XT03-F1
#
_entry.id   AF-A0A5S3XT03-F1
#
_cell.length_a   1.000
_cell.length_b   1.000
_cell.length_c   1.000
_cell.angle_alpha   90.00
_cell.angle_beta   90.00
_cell.angle_gamma   90.00
#
_symmetry.space_group_name_H-M   'P 1'
#
loop_
_entity.id
_entity.type
_entity.pdbx_description
1 polymer ?
#
loop_
_entity_poly.entity_id
_entity_poly.type
_entity_poly.pdbx_seq_one_letter_code
_entity_poly.pdbx_strand_id
1 'polypeptide(L)'
;MINGDDLKAMRLNAGITQQGMSKKLDCDRRTIHNYELGVSDIPSARLFQWFKYCKLDISVLLNQIKAVRGEASKNGTSKLLDVISVILIFSSIWSADIITPIYLLILLLCAGYSAYNKNFNIVHIILIIFTMTLISHMIFNFGIINSSTPEENKILQSALIYGVQLLFNFLTAISLIFRVQISRAFSKSASIELTPFDGIFYWYFFYMAIINSLALLEEIAYTYYGMSSWTLIYNNFEGLIYISWALCFCTLFTMMFTTHDAKHNKGNEKQGDAKK
;
A
#
# COMPACT_ATOMS: atom_id res chain seq x y z
N MET A 1 4.81 -18.91 -3.14
CA MET A 1 3.92 -19.56 -2.17
C MET A 1 4.72 -20.63 -1.45
N ILE A 2 4.62 -20.70 -0.12
CA ILE A 2 5.25 -21.75 0.71
C ILE A 2 4.54 -23.06 0.42
N ASN A 3 5.27 -24.11 0.04
CA ASN A 3 4.71 -25.40 -0.30
C ASN A 3 4.78 -26.40 0.88
N GLY A 4 4.25 -27.61 0.69
CA GLY A 4 4.21 -28.63 1.75
C GLY A 4 5.61 -29.07 2.24
N ASP A 5 6.59 -29.14 1.34
CA ASP A 5 7.96 -29.47 1.69
C ASP A 5 8.61 -28.40 2.56
N ASP A 6 8.32 -27.12 2.31
CA ASP A 6 8.77 -26.00 3.14
C ASP A 6 8.20 -26.10 4.57
N LEU A 7 6.91 -26.42 4.71
CA LEU A 7 6.26 -26.63 6.01
C LEU A 7 6.90 -27.76 6.80
N LYS A 8 7.18 -28.87 6.13
CA LYS A 8 7.87 -30.03 6.71
C LYS A 8 9.28 -29.67 7.16
N ALA A 9 10.05 -28.99 6.32
CA ALA A 9 11.40 -28.55 6.64
C ALA A 9 11.42 -27.59 7.84
N MET A 10 10.53 -26.59 7.86
CA MET A 10 10.40 -25.65 8.98
C MET A 10 10.05 -26.35 10.29
N ARG A 11 9.13 -27.33 10.26
CA ARG A 11 8.76 -28.09 11.45
C ARG A 11 9.92 -28.94 11.98
N LEU A 12 10.64 -29.62 11.08
CA LEU A 12 11.77 -30.47 11.44
C LEU A 12 12.95 -29.65 11.98
N ASN A 13 13.26 -28.50 11.37
CA ASN A 13 14.31 -27.59 11.83
C ASN A 13 14.02 -27.02 13.22
N ALA A 14 12.75 -26.85 13.57
CA ALA A 14 12.31 -26.45 14.91
C ALA A 14 12.27 -27.61 15.93
N GLY A 15 12.63 -28.84 15.53
CA GLY A 15 12.59 -30.02 16.38
C GLY A 15 11.18 -30.47 16.78
N ILE A 16 10.15 -30.09 16.01
CA ILE A 16 8.75 -30.38 16.33
C ILE A 16 8.30 -31.62 15.55
N THR A 17 7.61 -32.57 16.19
CA THR A 17 6.99 -33.72 15.49
C THR A 17 5.64 -33.32 14.89
N GLN A 18 5.11 -34.06 13.89
CA GLN A 18 3.78 -33.78 13.34
C GLN A 18 2.69 -33.75 14.43
N GLN A 19 2.78 -34.68 15.39
CA GLN A 19 1.87 -34.74 16.54
C GLN A 19 2.08 -33.57 17.52
N GLY A 20 3.32 -33.11 17.67
CA GLY A 20 3.63 -31.90 18.45
C GLY A 20 3.06 -30.65 17.80
N MET A 21 3.13 -30.55 16.47
CA MET A 21 2.57 -29.42 15.72
C MET A 21 1.05 -29.43 15.72
N SER A 22 0.44 -30.62 15.57
CA SER A 22 -1.03 -30.76 15.59
C SER A 22 -1.63 -30.31 16.94
N LYS A 23 -0.96 -30.64 18.06
CA LYS A 23 -1.34 -30.15 19.39
C LYS A 23 -1.20 -28.64 19.54
N LYS A 24 -0.19 -28.02 18.92
CA LYS A 24 0.05 -26.58 18.98
C LYS A 24 -0.95 -25.79 18.12
N LEU A 25 -1.41 -26.37 17.02
CA LEU A 25 -2.35 -25.75 16.07
C LEU A 25 -3.81 -26.16 16.29
N ASP A 26 -4.08 -26.91 17.36
CA ASP A 26 -5.40 -27.46 17.71
C ASP A 26 -6.08 -28.14 16.52
N CYS A 27 -5.38 -29.11 15.93
CA CYS A 27 -5.90 -29.88 14.81
C CYS A 27 -5.43 -31.33 14.82
N ASP A 28 -6.00 -32.14 13.94
CA ASP A 28 -5.60 -33.53 13.77
C ASP A 28 -4.21 -33.66 13.14
N ARG A 29 -3.48 -34.72 13.51
CA ARG A 29 -2.19 -35.06 12.89
C ARG A 29 -2.33 -35.28 11.37
N ARG A 30 -3.48 -35.80 10.92
CA ARG A 30 -3.77 -36.01 9.49
C ARG A 30 -3.81 -34.67 8.73
N THR A 31 -4.33 -33.62 9.36
CA THR A 31 -4.36 -32.27 8.79
C THR A 31 -2.95 -31.73 8.58
N ILE A 32 -2.06 -31.90 9.57
CA ILE A 32 -0.62 -31.54 9.44
C ILE A 32 0.04 -32.33 8.31
N HIS A 33 -0.25 -33.62 8.21
CA HIS A 33 0.30 -34.47 7.15
C HIS A 33 -0.16 -34.03 5.76
N ASN A 34 -1.44 -33.68 5.59
CA ASN A 34 -1.98 -33.20 4.33
C ASN A 34 -1.38 -31.84 3.92
N TYR A 35 -1.15 -30.94 4.88
CA TYR A 35 -0.44 -29.68 4.62
C TYR A 35 0.99 -29.94 4.12
N GLU A 36 1.73 -30.85 4.77
CA GLU A 36 3.11 -31.18 4.39
C GLU A 36 3.22 -31.94 3.06
N LEU A 37 2.20 -32.69 2.66
CA LEU A 37 2.15 -33.35 1.35
C LEU A 37 1.60 -32.44 0.25
N GLY A 38 1.20 -31.20 0.57
CA GLY A 38 0.56 -30.30 -0.40
C GLY A 38 -0.81 -30.78 -0.88
N VAL A 39 -1.46 -31.69 -0.14
CA VAL A 39 -2.80 -32.24 -0.47
C VAL A 39 -3.90 -31.24 -0.10
N SER A 40 -3.64 -30.36 0.87
CA SER A 40 -4.56 -29.30 1.27
C SER A 40 -3.78 -28.04 1.62
N ASP A 41 -4.33 -26.88 1.29
CA ASP A 41 -3.74 -25.60 1.67
C ASP A 41 -3.91 -25.32 3.17
N ILE A 42 -2.88 -24.71 3.76
CA ILE A 42 -2.91 -24.25 5.14
C ILE A 42 -3.59 -22.88 5.22
N PRO A 43 -4.65 -22.71 6.04
CA PRO A 43 -5.26 -21.40 6.26
C PRO A 43 -4.24 -20.40 6.82
N SER A 44 -4.28 -19.15 6.35
CA SER A 44 -3.28 -18.13 6.70
C SER A 44 -3.10 -17.93 8.21
N ALA A 45 -4.20 -17.97 8.98
CA ALA A 45 -4.13 -17.88 10.45
C ALA A 45 -3.29 -19.00 11.09
N ARG A 46 -3.43 -20.23 10.59
CA ARG A 46 -2.64 -21.40 11.05
C ARG A 46 -1.21 -21.35 10.54
N LEU A 47 -0.99 -20.80 9.35
CA LEU A 47 0.35 -20.57 8.80
C LEU A 47 1.17 -19.60 9.67
N PHE A 48 0.56 -18.49 10.12
CA PHE A 48 1.24 -17.56 11.04
C PHE A 48 1.54 -18.19 12.40
N GLN A 49 0.63 -19.02 12.93
CA GLN A 49 0.90 -19.79 14.14
C GLN A 49 2.03 -20.82 13.93
N TRP A 50 2.07 -21.47 12.77
CA TRP A 50 3.15 -22.39 12.39
C TRP A 50 4.51 -21.70 12.43
N PHE A 51 4.64 -20.51 11.83
CA PHE A 51 5.87 -19.72 11.87
C PHE A 51 6.28 -19.33 13.29
N LYS A 52 5.31 -18.91 14.10
CA LYS A 52 5.51 -18.58 15.51
C LYS A 52 6.05 -19.78 16.29
N TYR A 53 5.46 -20.96 16.11
CA TYR A 53 5.86 -22.17 16.82
C TYR A 53 7.18 -22.75 16.34
N CYS A 54 7.50 -22.59 15.05
CA CYS A 54 8.79 -22.96 14.49
C CYS A 54 9.91 -22.01 14.89
N LYS A 55 9.61 -20.93 15.63
CA LYS A 55 10.58 -19.89 16.03
C LYS A 55 11.44 -19.46 14.84
N LEU A 56 10.80 -19.23 13.69
CA LEU A 56 11.50 -18.75 12.50
C LEU A 56 12.25 -17.50 12.89
N ASP A 57 13.57 -17.62 12.87
CA ASP A 57 14.45 -16.56 13.29
C ASP A 57 14.38 -15.48 12.21
N ILE A 58 13.58 -14.44 12.48
CA ILE A 58 13.41 -13.29 11.60
C ILE A 58 14.77 -12.66 11.30
N SER A 59 15.79 -12.89 12.14
CA SER A 59 17.17 -12.45 11.87
C SER A 59 17.77 -13.10 10.63
N VAL A 60 17.46 -14.36 10.31
CA VAL A 60 17.95 -15.04 9.09
C VAL A 60 17.30 -14.45 7.85
N LEU A 61 15.99 -14.20 7.90
CA LEU A 61 15.26 -13.50 6.84
C LEU A 61 15.77 -12.06 6.68
N LEU A 62 15.99 -11.33 7.78
CA LEU A 62 16.54 -9.97 7.74
C LEU A 62 17.97 -9.95 7.21
N ASN A 63 18.78 -10.96 7.50
CA ASN A 63 20.15 -11.08 7.00
C ASN A 63 20.17 -11.43 5.52
N GLN A 64 19.27 -12.30 5.06
CA GLN A 64 19.07 -12.59 3.63
C GLN A 64 18.55 -11.37 2.87
N ILE A 65 17.56 -10.65 3.43
CA ILE A 65 17.06 -9.40 2.87
C ILE A 65 18.18 -8.35 2.81
N LYS A 66 19.02 -8.24 3.85
CA LYS A 66 20.19 -7.34 3.84
C LYS A 66 21.23 -7.73 2.79
N ALA A 67 21.49 -9.03 2.60
CA ALA A 67 22.43 -9.52 1.59
C ALA A 67 21.92 -9.22 0.17
N VAL A 68 20.65 -9.55 -0.10
CA VAL A 68 19.99 -9.25 -1.38
C VAL A 68 19.92 -7.74 -1.64
N ARG A 69 19.63 -6.92 -0.60
CA ARG A 69 19.65 -5.46 -0.69
C ARG A 69 21.05 -4.91 -0.95
N GLY A 70 22.08 -5.52 -0.37
CA GLY A 70 23.48 -5.16 -0.59
C GLY A 70 23.94 -5.41 -2.02
N GLU A 71 23.55 -6.55 -2.60
CA GLU A 71 23.81 -6.85 -4.02
C GLU A 71 22.98 -5.96 -4.96
N ALA A 72 21.71 -5.75 -4.67
CA ALA A 72 20.85 -4.87 -5.45
C ALA A 72 21.29 -3.40 -5.41
N SER A 73 21.90 -2.96 -4.29
CA SER A 73 22.43 -1.60 -4.14
C SER A 73 23.67 -1.36 -5.00
N LYS A 74 24.45 -2.41 -5.30
CA LYS A 74 25.61 -2.33 -6.21
C LYS A 74 25.18 -2.22 -7.68
N ASN A 75 24.03 -2.78 -8.04
CA ASN A 75 23.50 -2.78 -9.41
C ASN A 75 22.52 -1.64 -9.71
N GLY A 76 22.28 -0.71 -8.76
CA GLY A 76 21.31 0.38 -8.92
C GLY A 76 19.84 -0.05 -8.88
N THR A 77 19.56 -1.34 -8.67
CA THR A 77 18.22 -1.95 -8.69
C THR A 77 17.57 -2.10 -7.32
N SER A 78 18.27 -1.76 -6.21
CA SER A 78 17.74 -1.86 -4.84
C SER A 78 16.44 -1.07 -4.64
N LYS A 79 16.34 0.12 -5.23
CA LYS A 79 15.12 0.93 -5.16
C LYS A 79 13.94 0.27 -5.89
N LEU A 80 14.21 -0.39 -7.01
CA LEU A 80 13.20 -1.12 -7.78
C LEU A 80 12.71 -2.36 -7.01
N LEU A 81 13.62 -3.10 -6.37
CA LEU A 81 13.28 -4.27 -5.56
C LEU A 81 12.52 -3.89 -4.28
N ASP A 82 12.85 -2.76 -3.64
CA ASP A 82 12.09 -2.24 -2.51
C ASP A 82 10.66 -1.84 -2.95
N VAL A 83 10.49 -1.20 -4.12
CA VAL A 83 9.18 -0.88 -4.72
C VAL A 83 8.41 -2.15 -5.07
N ILE A 84 9.04 -3.12 -5.73
CA ILE A 84 8.44 -4.41 -6.10
C ILE A 84 8.03 -5.18 -4.84
N SER A 85 8.84 -5.16 -3.78
CA SER A 85 8.51 -5.83 -2.51
C SER A 85 7.30 -5.20 -1.83
N VAL A 86 7.22 -3.86 -1.82
CA VAL A 86 6.04 -3.14 -1.32
C VAL A 86 4.80 -3.48 -2.15
N ILE A 87 4.92 -3.45 -3.48
CA ILE A 87 3.83 -3.86 -4.39
C ILE A 87 3.39 -5.31 -4.14
N LEU A 88 4.33 -6.23 -3.92
CA LEU A 88 4.04 -7.65 -3.65
C LEU A 88 3.42 -7.89 -2.27
N ILE A 89 3.78 -7.09 -1.26
CA ILE A 89 3.13 -7.11 0.05
C ILE A 89 1.69 -6.61 -0.07
N PHE A 90 1.48 -5.50 -0.78
CA PHE A 90 0.12 -5.01 -1.06
C PHE A 90 -0.69 -5.99 -1.93
N SER A 91 -0.06 -6.69 -2.89
CA SER A 91 -0.76 -7.67 -3.73
C SER A 91 -1.11 -8.96 -3.01
N SER A 92 -0.46 -9.29 -1.89
CA SER A 92 -0.70 -10.54 -1.14
C SER A 92 -1.82 -10.42 -0.10
N ILE A 93 -2.29 -9.19 0.20
CA ILE A 93 -3.31 -8.91 1.21
C ILE A 93 -4.58 -8.43 0.48
N TRP A 94 -5.20 -9.26 -0.35
CA TRP A 94 -6.38 -8.91 -1.17
C TRP A 94 -7.66 -8.71 -0.35
N SER A 95 -7.75 -7.59 0.39
CA SER A 95 -9.00 -7.09 0.94
C SER A 95 -8.89 -5.58 1.13
N ALA A 96 -9.80 -4.84 0.49
CA ALA A 96 -9.93 -3.39 0.67
C ALA A 96 -10.14 -3.00 2.15
N ASP A 97 -10.78 -3.87 2.94
CA ASP A 97 -11.04 -3.68 4.37
C ASP A 97 -9.76 -3.71 5.22
N ILE A 98 -8.70 -4.34 4.70
CA ILE A 98 -7.40 -4.43 5.39
C ILE A 98 -6.42 -3.41 4.82
N ILE A 99 -6.32 -3.32 3.49
CA ILE A 99 -5.32 -2.46 2.84
C ILE A 99 -5.62 -0.98 3.09
N THR A 100 -6.88 -0.55 3.00
CA THR A 100 -7.23 0.88 3.13
C THR A 100 -6.91 1.43 4.52
N PRO A 101 -7.26 0.76 5.64
CA PRO A 101 -6.85 1.22 6.96
C PRO A 101 -5.33 1.22 7.16
N ILE A 102 -4.61 0.22 6.63
CA ILE A 102 -3.13 0.19 6.67
C ILE A 102 -2.56 1.40 5.91
N TYR A 103 -3.11 1.69 4.73
CA TYR A 103 -2.69 2.83 3.92
C TYR A 103 -2.86 4.14 4.69
N LEU A 104 -4.04 4.36 5.28
CA LEU A 104 -4.32 5.53 6.10
C LEU A 104 -3.42 5.63 7.34
N LEU A 105 -3.13 4.49 8.00
CA LEU A 105 -2.22 4.45 9.14
C LEU A 105 -0.80 4.86 8.76
N ILE A 106 -0.28 4.36 7.63
CA ILE A 106 1.06 4.71 7.15
C ILE A 106 1.13 6.21 6.84
N LEU A 107 0.12 6.77 6.16
CA LEU A 107 0.04 8.22 5.91
C LEU A 107 0.07 9.01 7.22
N LEU A 108 -0.69 8.59 8.23
CA LEU A 108 -0.71 9.24 9.54
C LEU A 108 0.67 9.22 10.23
N LEU A 109 1.36 8.07 10.19
CA LEU A 109 2.72 7.94 10.72
C LEU A 109 3.72 8.83 9.98
N CYS A 110 3.65 8.87 8.65
CA CYS A 110 4.47 9.77 7.84
C CYS A 110 4.19 11.24 8.14
N ALA A 111 2.92 11.64 8.31
CA ALA A 111 2.56 13.00 8.70
C ALA A 111 3.16 13.36 10.06
N GLY A 112 3.03 12.48 11.05
CA GLY A 112 3.61 12.67 12.39
C GLY A 112 5.12 12.82 12.36
N TYR A 113 5.83 11.96 11.63
CA TYR A 113 7.28 12.06 11.46
C TYR A 113 7.70 13.35 10.74
N SER A 114 6.99 13.75 9.68
CA SER A 114 7.30 14.98 8.94
C SER A 114 7.01 16.23 9.76
N ALA A 115 5.96 16.21 10.59
CA ALA A 115 5.64 17.28 11.52
C ALA A 115 6.72 17.41 12.61
N TYR A 116 7.17 16.29 13.19
CA TYR A 116 8.29 16.26 14.14
C TYR A 116 9.57 16.88 13.54
N ASN A 117 9.87 16.59 12.27
CA ASN A 117 11.00 17.15 11.54
C ASN A 117 10.76 18.57 10.98
N LYS A 118 9.64 19.21 11.34
CA LYS A 118 9.23 20.55 10.89
C LYS A 118 9.27 20.72 9.37
N ASN A 119 8.85 19.68 8.63
CA ASN A 119 8.77 19.71 7.17
C ASN A 119 7.32 19.91 6.73
N PHE A 120 6.88 21.18 6.72
CA PHE A 120 5.51 21.55 6.40
C PHE A 120 5.11 21.18 4.97
N ASN A 121 6.03 21.22 4.00
CA ASN A 121 5.72 20.83 2.62
C ASN A 121 5.26 19.37 2.55
N ILE A 122 5.99 18.45 3.21
CA ILE A 122 5.60 17.03 3.24
C ILE A 122 4.30 16.84 4.02
N VAL A 123 4.17 17.48 5.19
CA VAL A 123 2.96 17.37 6.03
C VAL A 123 1.71 17.74 5.23
N HIS A 124 1.73 18.86 4.50
CA HIS A 124 0.57 19.31 3.73
C HIS A 124 0.21 18.36 2.58
N ILE A 125 1.19 17.80 1.85
CA ILE A 125 0.92 16.77 0.82
C ILE A 125 0.22 15.57 1.44
N ILE A 126 0.77 15.06 2.55
CA ILE A 126 0.23 13.88 3.21
C ILE A 126 -1.17 14.17 3.73
N LEU A 127 -1.41 15.34 4.31
CA LEU A 127 -2.73 15.71 4.81
C LEU A 127 -3.77 15.80 3.69
N ILE A 128 -3.43 16.40 2.53
CA ILE A 128 -4.34 16.45 1.38
C ILE A 128 -4.73 15.02 0.95
N ILE A 129 -3.75 14.15 0.78
CA ILE A 129 -3.97 12.76 0.37
C ILE A 129 -4.77 12.00 1.43
N PHE A 130 -4.36 12.09 2.70
CA PHE A 130 -5.00 11.42 3.82
C PHE A 130 -6.46 11.83 3.96
N THR A 131 -6.76 13.13 3.94
CA THR A 131 -8.12 13.62 4.10
C THR A 131 -9.03 13.16 2.97
N MET A 132 -8.58 13.25 1.71
CA MET A 132 -9.39 12.81 0.57
C MET A 132 -9.64 11.29 0.60
N THR A 133 -8.60 10.50 0.89
CA THR A 133 -8.73 9.04 1.00
C THR A 133 -9.61 8.62 2.19
N LEU A 134 -9.50 9.30 3.33
CA LEU A 134 -10.32 9.03 4.51
C LEU A 134 -11.79 9.33 4.24
N ILE A 135 -12.11 10.48 3.65
CA ILE A 135 -13.50 10.84 3.31
C ILE A 135 -14.07 9.82 2.33
N SER A 136 -13.33 9.49 1.28
CA SER A 136 -13.74 8.46 0.31
C SER A 136 -14.03 7.13 1.01
N HIS A 137 -13.10 6.64 1.83
CA HIS A 137 -13.27 5.38 2.57
C HIS A 137 -14.51 5.40 3.48
N MET A 138 -14.76 6.51 4.20
CA MET A 138 -15.92 6.66 5.07
C MET A 138 -17.24 6.60 4.29
N ILE A 139 -17.31 7.22 3.11
CA ILE A 139 -18.50 7.18 2.24
C ILE A 139 -18.87 5.74 1.85
N PHE A 140 -17.87 4.93 1.48
CA PHE A 140 -18.09 3.54 1.11
C PHE A 140 -18.37 2.65 2.32
N ASN A 141 -17.63 2.81 3.42
CA ASN A 141 -17.79 1.97 4.62
C ASN A 141 -19.13 2.18 5.32
N PHE A 142 -19.67 3.40 5.33
CA PHE A 142 -21.01 3.66 5.86
C PHE A 142 -22.14 3.28 4.91
N GLY A 143 -21.84 2.78 3.71
CA GLY A 143 -22.86 2.39 2.73
C GLY A 143 -23.72 3.55 2.24
N ILE A 144 -23.19 4.79 2.23
CA ILE A 144 -23.95 5.97 1.79
C ILE A 144 -24.41 5.82 0.34
N ILE A 145 -23.56 5.23 -0.50
CA ILE A 145 -23.88 4.98 -1.91
C ILE A 145 -24.93 3.86 -2.02
N ASN A 146 -24.73 2.74 -1.32
CA ASN A 146 -25.65 1.59 -1.35
C ASN A 146 -27.04 1.94 -0.81
N SER A 147 -27.12 2.81 0.20
CA SER A 147 -28.41 3.31 0.72
C SER A 147 -29.14 4.26 -0.23
N SER A 148 -28.43 4.83 -1.20
CA SER A 148 -28.99 5.79 -2.18
C SER A 148 -29.39 5.15 -3.51
N THR A 149 -29.10 3.86 -3.74
CA THR A 149 -29.39 3.16 -5.01
C THR A 149 -30.14 1.85 -4.78
N PRO A 150 -31.29 1.63 -5.45
CA PRO A 150 -31.98 0.34 -5.43
C PRO A 150 -31.12 -0.75 -6.08
N GLU A 151 -31.05 -1.95 -5.47
CA GLU A 151 -30.32 -3.12 -6.01
C GLU A 151 -30.75 -3.51 -7.44
N GLU A 152 -31.94 -3.10 -7.84
CA GLU A 152 -32.51 -3.37 -9.17
C GLU A 152 -31.79 -2.62 -10.30
N ASN A 153 -31.14 -1.48 -10.01
CA ASN A 153 -30.45 -0.67 -11.03
C ASN A 153 -28.93 -0.75 -10.89
N LYS A 154 -28.37 -1.89 -11.30
CA LYS A 154 -26.92 -2.17 -11.26
C LYS A 154 -26.09 -1.12 -12.01
N ILE A 155 -26.58 -0.62 -13.15
CA ILE A 155 -25.87 0.41 -13.92
C ILE A 155 -25.73 1.70 -13.11
N LEU A 156 -26.83 2.15 -12.48
CA LEU A 156 -26.80 3.34 -11.63
C LEU A 156 -25.90 3.14 -10.41
N GLN A 157 -25.94 1.96 -9.79
CA GLN A 157 -25.08 1.63 -8.66
C GLN A 157 -23.59 1.68 -9.04
N SER A 158 -23.20 0.99 -10.10
CA SER A 158 -21.80 0.99 -10.56
C SER A 158 -21.35 2.38 -11.03
N ALA A 159 -22.23 3.14 -11.70
CA ALA A 159 -21.95 4.53 -12.09
C ALA A 159 -21.69 5.44 -10.89
N LEU A 160 -22.44 5.26 -9.79
CA LEU A 160 -22.21 6.03 -8.57
C LEU A 160 -20.95 5.58 -7.83
N ILE A 161 -20.66 4.29 -7.75
CA ILE A 161 -19.44 3.77 -7.13
C ILE A 161 -18.20 4.32 -7.85
N TYR A 162 -18.05 4.05 -9.15
CA TYR A 162 -16.89 4.49 -9.90
C TYR A 162 -16.89 6.01 -10.12
N GLY A 163 -18.05 6.64 -10.26
CA GLY A 163 -18.18 8.08 -10.41
C GLY A 163 -17.74 8.85 -9.17
N VAL A 164 -18.12 8.40 -7.97
CA VAL A 164 -17.66 9.00 -6.70
C VAL A 164 -16.15 8.82 -6.54
N GLN A 165 -15.62 7.61 -6.79
CA GLN A 165 -14.17 7.38 -6.71
C GLN A 165 -13.41 8.25 -7.73
N LEU A 166 -13.93 8.38 -8.95
CA LEU A 166 -13.39 9.24 -10.00
C LEU A 166 -13.35 10.70 -9.55
N LEU A 167 -14.45 11.20 -8.96
CA LEU A 167 -14.54 12.54 -8.41
C LEU A 167 -13.47 12.78 -7.34
N PHE A 168 -13.33 11.88 -6.35
CA PHE A 168 -12.31 12.01 -5.31
C PHE A 168 -10.88 12.00 -5.88
N ASN A 169 -10.61 11.17 -6.88
CA ASN A 169 -9.31 11.15 -7.54
C ASN A 169 -9.02 12.47 -8.27
N PHE A 170 -9.98 13.05 -8.99
CA PHE A 170 -9.81 14.37 -9.60
C PHE A 170 -9.65 15.49 -8.57
N LEU A 171 -10.49 15.51 -7.53
CA LEU A 171 -10.39 16.51 -6.46
C LEU A 171 -9.03 16.45 -5.76
N THR A 172 -8.51 15.25 -5.54
CA THR A 172 -7.17 15.07 -4.95
C THR A 172 -6.08 15.53 -5.91
N ALA A 173 -6.15 15.16 -7.18
CA ALA A 173 -5.20 15.61 -8.20
C ALA A 173 -5.16 17.14 -8.31
N ILE A 174 -6.33 17.80 -8.40
CA ILE A 174 -6.45 19.26 -8.44
C ILE A 174 -5.89 19.89 -7.16
N SER A 175 -6.22 19.33 -5.99
CA SER A 175 -5.69 19.81 -4.70
C SER A 175 -4.17 19.69 -4.63
N LEU A 176 -3.59 18.66 -5.25
CA LEU A 176 -2.14 18.48 -5.34
C LEU A 176 -1.48 19.42 -6.36
N ILE A 177 -2.14 19.71 -7.49
CA ILE A 177 -1.67 20.72 -8.46
C ILE A 177 -1.60 22.10 -7.80
N PHE A 178 -2.64 22.49 -7.05
CA PHE A 178 -2.70 23.77 -6.35
C PHE A 178 -2.22 23.69 -4.88
N ARG A 179 -1.44 22.65 -4.55
CA ARG A 179 -1.03 22.35 -3.17
C ARG A 179 -0.37 23.55 -2.50
N VAL A 180 0.51 24.27 -3.19
CA VAL A 180 1.24 25.40 -2.59
C VAL A 180 0.27 26.54 -2.23
N GLN A 181 -0.65 26.89 -3.13
CA GLN A 181 -1.65 27.93 -2.92
C GLN A 181 -2.59 27.55 -1.77
N ILE A 182 -3.10 26.32 -1.79
CA ILE A 182 -3.95 25.76 -0.73
C ILE A 182 -3.21 25.80 0.62
N SER A 183 -1.98 25.29 0.67
CA SER A 183 -1.22 25.16 1.91
C SER A 183 -0.85 26.52 2.50
N ARG A 184 -0.54 27.52 1.67
CA ARG A 184 -0.32 28.90 2.12
C ARG A 184 -1.60 29.55 2.64
N ALA A 185 -2.75 29.30 2.00
CA ALA A 185 -4.04 29.79 2.47
C ALA A 185 -4.40 29.24 3.86
N PHE A 186 -4.12 27.96 4.11
CA PHE A 186 -4.42 27.32 5.40
C PHE A 186 -3.42 27.65 6.51
N SER A 187 -2.11 27.54 6.24
CA SER A 187 -1.08 27.65 7.29
C SER A 187 -0.55 29.07 7.51
N LYS A 188 -0.79 30.00 6.56
CA LYS A 188 -0.17 31.33 6.51
C LYS A 188 1.37 31.32 6.61
N SER A 189 2.01 30.17 6.34
CA SER A 189 3.45 30.02 6.47
C SER A 189 4.18 30.40 5.19
N ALA A 190 5.19 31.27 5.31
CA ALA A 190 6.11 31.60 4.22
C ALA A 190 7.08 30.46 3.88
N SER A 191 7.22 29.45 4.75
CA SER A 191 8.13 28.30 4.53
C SER A 191 7.60 27.25 3.56
N ILE A 192 6.38 27.44 3.05
CA ILE A 192 5.79 26.56 2.04
C ILE A 192 6.27 26.96 0.67
N GLU A 193 6.89 26.01 -0.01
CA GLU A 193 7.50 26.17 -1.31
C GLU A 193 7.16 25.01 -2.22
N LEU A 194 7.38 25.22 -3.51
CA LEU A 194 7.27 24.16 -4.50
C LEU A 194 8.45 23.20 -4.31
N THR A 195 8.18 21.91 -4.35
CA THR A 195 9.16 20.83 -4.26
C THR A 195 9.19 20.07 -5.59
N PRO A 196 10.31 19.39 -5.92
CA PRO A 196 10.38 18.56 -7.12
C PRO A 196 9.29 17.47 -7.17
N PHE A 197 8.74 17.09 -6.01
CA PHE A 197 7.74 16.04 -5.88
C PHE A 197 6.30 16.53 -6.17
N ASP A 198 6.03 17.83 -6.18
CA ASP A 198 4.73 18.39 -6.64
C ASP A 198 4.35 17.86 -8.02
N GLY A 199 5.34 17.80 -8.92
CA GLY A 199 5.19 17.36 -10.29
C GLY A 199 4.80 15.88 -10.46
N ILE A 200 4.83 15.10 -9.38
CA ILE A 200 4.68 13.64 -9.42
C ILE A 200 3.36 13.21 -8.78
N PHE A 201 3.01 13.75 -7.61
CA PHE A 201 1.90 13.21 -6.82
C PHE A 201 0.54 13.24 -7.53
N TYR A 202 0.20 14.31 -8.24
CA TYR A 202 -1.09 14.40 -8.92
C TYR A 202 -1.23 13.38 -10.06
N TRP A 203 -0.12 12.91 -10.66
CA TRP A 203 -0.17 11.87 -11.70
C TRP A 203 -0.65 10.53 -11.17
N TYR A 204 -0.38 10.19 -9.91
CA TYR A 204 -0.90 8.97 -9.30
C TYR A 204 -2.42 8.99 -9.20
N PHE A 205 -3.00 10.17 -8.92
CA PHE A 205 -4.44 10.34 -8.86
C PHE A 205 -5.08 10.46 -10.24
N PHE A 206 -4.39 11.02 -11.23
CA PHE A 206 -4.83 10.91 -12.63
C PHE A 206 -4.82 9.47 -13.13
N TYR A 207 -3.78 8.69 -12.80
CA TYR A 207 -3.75 7.28 -13.12
C TYR A 207 -4.95 6.55 -12.49
N MET A 208 -5.23 6.75 -11.20
CA MET A 208 -6.41 6.12 -10.57
C MET A 208 -7.74 6.62 -11.16
N ALA A 209 -7.83 7.88 -11.59
CA ALA A 209 -8.97 8.40 -12.32
C ALA A 209 -9.18 7.71 -13.67
N ILE A 210 -8.09 7.43 -14.40
CA ILE A 210 -8.14 6.66 -15.65
C ILE A 210 -8.62 5.23 -15.36
N ILE A 211 -8.08 4.57 -14.33
CA ILE A 211 -8.51 3.21 -13.94
C ILE A 211 -10.01 3.19 -13.59
N ASN A 212 -10.50 4.15 -12.81
CA ASN A 212 -11.93 4.27 -12.49
C ASN A 212 -12.79 4.49 -13.75
N SER A 213 -12.32 5.32 -14.67
CA SER A 213 -13.03 5.60 -15.92
C SER A 213 -13.11 4.35 -16.80
N LEU A 214 -12.02 3.60 -16.90
CA LEU A 214 -11.98 2.34 -17.65
C LEU A 214 -12.84 1.26 -16.99
N ALA A 215 -12.84 1.15 -15.67
CA ALA A 215 -13.71 0.23 -14.94
C ALA A 215 -15.18 0.54 -15.17
N LEU A 216 -15.56 1.83 -15.14
CA LEU A 216 -16.91 2.26 -15.48
C LEU A 216 -17.30 1.91 -16.92
N LEU A 217 -16.39 2.11 -17.88
CA LEU A 217 -16.62 1.76 -19.27
C LEU A 217 -16.76 0.26 -19.49
N GLU A 218 -15.92 -0.57 -18.86
CA GLU A 218 -16.03 -2.03 -18.90
C GLU A 218 -17.34 -2.51 -18.29
N GLU A 219 -17.79 -1.92 -17.18
CA GLU A 219 -19.06 -2.27 -16.55
C GLU A 219 -20.27 -1.94 -17.46
N ILE A 220 -20.23 -0.79 -18.15
CA ILE A 220 -21.25 -0.44 -19.14
C ILE A 220 -21.20 -1.41 -20.32
N ALA A 221 -20.00 -1.75 -20.81
CA ALA A 221 -19.81 -2.74 -21.88
C ALA A 221 -20.36 -4.12 -21.50
N TYR A 222 -20.11 -4.56 -20.27
CA TYR A 222 -20.58 -5.82 -19.72
C TYR A 222 -22.11 -5.82 -19.58
N THR A 223 -22.66 -4.82 -18.88
CA THR A 223 -24.07 -4.80 -18.48
C THR A 223 -25.01 -4.42 -19.62
N TYR A 224 -24.63 -3.43 -20.44
CA TYR A 224 -25.51 -2.91 -21.49
C TYR A 224 -25.30 -3.61 -22.83
N TYR A 225 -24.04 -3.91 -23.19
CA TYR A 225 -23.69 -4.50 -24.48
C TYR A 225 -23.42 -6.01 -24.42
N GLY A 226 -23.46 -6.63 -23.24
CA GLY A 226 -23.24 -8.08 -23.07
C GLY A 226 -21.82 -8.54 -23.38
N MET A 227 -20.84 -7.64 -23.36
CA MET A 227 -19.44 -7.93 -23.69
C MET A 227 -18.72 -8.60 -22.51
N SER A 228 -19.04 -9.87 -22.25
CA SER A 228 -18.52 -10.62 -21.09
C SER A 228 -17.00 -10.84 -21.07
N SER A 229 -16.32 -10.70 -22.21
CA SER A 229 -14.85 -10.82 -22.31
C SER A 229 -14.08 -9.55 -21.93
N TRP A 230 -14.76 -8.40 -21.77
CA TRP A 230 -14.16 -7.11 -21.45
C TRP A 230 -14.24 -6.84 -19.94
N THR A 231 -13.46 -7.60 -19.17
CA THR A 231 -13.42 -7.52 -17.70
C THR A 231 -12.00 -7.39 -17.15
N LEU A 232 -11.04 -6.99 -17.99
CA LEU A 232 -9.62 -6.96 -17.62
C LEU A 232 -9.37 -5.96 -16.49
N ILE A 233 -9.89 -4.74 -16.62
CA ILE A 233 -9.74 -3.71 -15.61
C ILE A 233 -10.59 -4.04 -14.39
N TYR A 234 -11.83 -4.46 -14.59
CA TYR A 234 -12.73 -4.85 -13.50
C TYR A 234 -12.11 -5.93 -12.60
N ASN A 235 -11.59 -7.03 -13.19
CA ASN A 235 -11.01 -8.15 -12.45
C ASN A 235 -9.68 -7.79 -11.75
N ASN A 236 -8.98 -6.76 -12.20
CA ASN A 236 -7.70 -6.32 -11.65
C ASN A 236 -7.79 -4.96 -10.94
N PHE A 237 -9.01 -4.44 -10.74
CA PHE A 237 -9.25 -3.06 -10.36
C PHE A 237 -8.53 -2.69 -9.06
N GLU A 238 -8.75 -3.47 -8.01
CA GLU A 238 -8.11 -3.26 -6.72
C GLU A 238 -6.58 -3.27 -6.81
N GLY A 239 -6.01 -4.27 -7.50
CA GLY A 239 -4.57 -4.37 -7.70
C GLY A 239 -3.99 -3.15 -8.43
N LEU A 240 -4.68 -2.65 -9.45
CA LEU A 240 -4.28 -1.46 -10.20
C LEU A 240 -4.30 -0.21 -9.31
N ILE A 241 -5.30 -0.06 -8.42
CA ILE A 241 -5.35 1.04 -7.44
C ILE A 241 -4.22 0.90 -6.41
N TYR A 242 -3.99 -0.29 -5.87
CA TYR A 242 -2.96 -0.53 -4.86
C TYR A 242 -1.54 -0.30 -5.39
N ILE A 243 -1.29 -0.54 -6.68
CA ILE A 243 -0.02 -0.15 -7.32
C ILE A 243 0.20 1.36 -7.21
N SER A 244 -0.84 2.17 -7.45
CA SER A 244 -0.74 3.63 -7.31
C SER A 244 -0.47 4.05 -5.86
N TRP A 245 -1.10 3.39 -4.89
CA TRP A 245 -0.86 3.62 -3.46
C TRP A 245 0.58 3.26 -3.06
N ALA A 246 1.09 2.13 -3.53
CA ALA A 246 2.47 1.73 -3.30
C ALA A 246 3.46 2.74 -3.89
N LEU A 247 3.25 3.18 -5.14
CA LEU A 247 4.07 4.20 -5.78
C LEU A 247 4.02 5.54 -5.02
N CYS A 248 2.82 5.95 -4.58
CA CYS A 248 2.64 7.13 -3.76
C CYS A 248 3.47 7.04 -2.46
N PHE A 249 3.48 5.89 -1.80
CA PHE A 249 4.32 5.68 -0.61
C PHE A 249 5.81 5.74 -0.91
N CYS A 250 6.27 5.06 -1.95
CA CYS A 250 7.67 5.09 -2.35
C CYS A 250 8.14 6.52 -2.61
N THR A 251 7.30 7.34 -3.24
CA THR A 251 7.57 8.76 -3.51
C THR A 251 7.58 9.59 -2.22
N LEU A 252 6.64 9.38 -1.30
CA LEU A 252 6.65 10.02 0.03
C LEU A 252 7.92 9.69 0.82
N PHE A 253 8.29 8.41 0.92
CA PHE A 253 9.52 8.00 1.61
C PHE A 253 10.74 8.62 0.96
N THR A 254 10.83 8.60 -0.37
CA THR A 254 11.94 9.23 -1.10
C THR A 254 12.03 10.72 -0.78
N MET A 255 10.91 11.43 -0.75
CA MET A 255 10.86 12.84 -0.37
C MET A 255 11.32 13.08 1.08
N MET A 256 10.92 12.22 2.01
CA MET A 256 11.32 12.31 3.41
C MET A 256 12.83 12.11 3.60
N PHE A 257 13.39 11.06 3.01
CA PHE A 257 14.83 10.76 3.13
C PHE A 257 15.70 11.82 2.46
N THR A 258 15.36 12.22 1.23
CA THR A 258 16.14 13.24 0.50
C THR A 258 16.13 14.59 1.20
N THR A 259 15.01 14.99 1.82
CA THR A 259 14.97 16.25 2.58
C THR A 259 15.76 16.15 3.89
N HIS A 260 15.76 14.99 4.55
CA HIS A 260 16.53 14.76 5.77
C HIS A 260 18.03 14.86 5.51
N ASP A 261 18.53 14.18 4.48
CA ASP A 261 19.96 14.19 4.11
C ASP A 261 20.44 15.59 3.73
N ALA A 262 19.61 16.36 3.00
CA ALA A 262 19.92 17.74 2.66
C ALA A 262 20.04 18.66 3.89
N LYS A 263 19.22 18.45 4.93
CA LYS A 263 19.33 19.21 6.19
C LYS A 263 20.59 18.84 6.98
N HIS A 264 20.93 17.56 7.03
CA HIS A 264 22.12 17.06 7.72
C HIS A 264 23.42 17.60 7.10
N ASN A 265 23.55 17.56 5.78
CA ASN A 265 24.74 18.04 5.08
C ASN A 265 24.94 19.55 5.25
N LYS A 266 23.87 20.36 5.18
CA LYS A 266 23.95 21.82 5.45
C LYS A 266 24.34 22.15 6.89
N GLY A 267 24.02 21.29 7.85
CA GLY A 267 24.43 21.45 9.25
C GLY A 267 25.95 21.29 9.42
N ASN A 268 26.54 20.32 8.74
CA ASN A 268 27.97 20.02 8.82
C ASN A 268 28.84 21.08 8.13
N GLU A 269 28.40 21.63 6.99
CA GLU A 269 29.11 22.74 6.32
C GLU A 269 29.19 24.00 7.19
N LYS A 270 28.07 24.40 7.81
CA LYS A 270 28.04 25.55 8.73
C LYS A 270 28.93 25.38 9.97
N GLN A 271 29.14 24.15 10.42
CA GLN A 271 30.01 23.85 11.56
C GLN A 271 31.51 23.84 11.17
N GLY A 272 31.83 23.62 9.89
CA GLY A 272 33.18 23.73 9.34
C GLY A 272 33.62 25.17 9.12
N ASP A 273 32.71 26.04 8.67
CA ASP A 273 33.00 27.46 8.45
C ASP A 273 33.11 28.27 9.74
N ALA A 274 32.40 27.87 10.81
CA ALA A 274 32.54 28.50 12.13
C ALA A 274 33.84 28.12 12.88
N LYS A 275 34.65 27.21 12.32
CA LYS A 275 35.93 26.74 12.89
C LYS A 275 37.16 27.26 12.13
N LYS A 276 36.99 28.12 11.12
CA LYS A 276 38.05 28.84 10.43
C LYS A 276 38.04 30.30 10.84
#